data_AF-A0A506UYC6-F1
#
_entry.id   AF-A0A506UYC6-F1
#
_cell.length_a   1.000
_cell.length_b   1.000
_cell.length_c   1.000
_cell.angle_alpha   90.00
_cell.angle_beta   90.00
_cell.angle_gamma   90.00
#
_symmetry.space_group_name_H-M   'P 1'
#
loop_
_entity.id
_entity.type
_entity.pdbx_description
1 polymer ?
#
loop_
_entity_poly.entity_id
_entity_poly.type
_entity_poly.pdbx_seq_one_letter_code
_entity_poly.pdbx_strand_id
1 'polypeptide(L)'
;MSGYQHKKGKIKDNALEALLHDSLFKTRVEVNVKGKGSYRRKDKHCKKAGWEASGKADFTTGFLLSSEAIKTAGKSVALFASAY
;
A
#
# COMPACT_ATOMS: atom_id res chain seq x y z
N MET A 1 11.08 28.02 -31.43
CA MET A 1 11.57 26.68 -31.00
C MET A 1 13.03 26.77 -30.61
N SER A 2 13.45 26.13 -29.52
CA SER A 2 14.88 25.92 -29.22
C SER A 2 15.40 24.67 -29.93
N GLY A 3 16.61 24.72 -30.48
CA GLY A 3 17.29 23.56 -31.09
C GLY A 3 17.90 22.63 -30.04
N TYR A 4 18.08 21.36 -30.40
CA TYR A 4 18.78 20.37 -29.58
C TYR A 4 20.30 20.41 -29.83
N GLN A 5 21.11 20.41 -28.75
CA GLN A 5 22.57 20.41 -28.82
C GLN A 5 23.12 18.98 -28.79
N HIS A 6 23.62 18.50 -29.93
CA HIS A 6 24.21 17.16 -30.07
C HIS A 6 25.69 17.11 -29.65
N LYS A 7 26.19 15.90 -29.35
CA LYS A 7 27.57 15.69 -28.85
C LYS A 7 28.61 15.32 -29.91
N LYS A 8 28.22 15.23 -31.19
CA LYS A 8 29.08 14.77 -32.30
C LYS A 8 30.09 15.82 -32.82
N GLY A 9 30.15 17.01 -32.23
CA GLY A 9 30.98 18.12 -32.74
C GLY A 9 30.43 18.67 -34.05
N LYS A 10 31.29 19.21 -34.93
CA LYS A 10 30.88 19.68 -36.26
C LYS A 10 30.61 18.47 -37.18
N ILE A 11 29.36 18.30 -37.60
CA ILE A 11 28.99 17.25 -38.55
C ILE A 11 29.40 17.70 -39.95
N LYS A 12 30.11 16.83 -40.68
CA LYS A 12 30.64 17.13 -42.03
C LYS A 12 29.78 16.56 -43.14
N ASP A 13 29.49 15.26 -43.05
CA ASP A 13 28.86 14.52 -44.14
C ASP A 13 27.35 14.38 -43.93
N ASN A 14 26.90 13.43 -43.10
CA ASN A 14 25.49 13.15 -42.86
C ASN A 14 25.02 13.55 -41.46
N ALA A 15 24.12 14.54 -41.39
CA ALA A 15 23.52 15.01 -40.15
C ALA A 15 22.62 13.98 -39.47
N LEU A 16 21.83 13.22 -40.24
CA LEU A 16 20.88 12.26 -39.70
C LEU A 16 21.58 11.05 -39.09
N GLU A 17 22.57 10.48 -39.78
CA GLU A 17 23.38 9.37 -39.25
C GLU A 17 24.15 9.77 -37.99
N ALA A 18 24.73 10.97 -37.98
CA ALA A 18 25.42 11.48 -36.81
C ALA A 18 24.48 11.58 -35.60
N LEU A 19 23.25 12.08 -35.82
CA LEU A 19 22.24 12.17 -34.77
C LEU A 19 21.73 10.78 -34.35
N LEU A 20 21.53 9.86 -35.29
CA LEU A 20 21.09 8.49 -35.01
C LEU A 20 22.04 7.78 -34.05
N HIS A 21 23.34 8.01 -34.19
CA HIS A 21 24.35 7.48 -33.27
C HIS A 21 24.63 8.38 -32.06
N ASP A 22 23.87 9.45 -31.84
CA ASP A 22 23.92 10.28 -30.64
C ASP A 22 23.04 9.71 -29.52
N SER A 23 23.33 10.10 -28.28
CA SER A 23 22.58 9.69 -27.09
C SER A 23 21.09 10.03 -27.11
N LEU A 24 20.69 10.96 -28.00
CA LEU A 24 19.30 11.30 -28.24
C LEU A 24 18.48 10.09 -28.70
N PHE A 25 19.03 9.30 -29.63
CA PHE A 25 18.38 8.15 -30.25
C PHE A 25 18.95 6.81 -29.76
N LYS A 26 19.15 6.69 -28.44
CA LYS A 26 19.54 5.41 -27.85
C LYS A 26 18.35 4.45 -27.72
N THR A 27 18.64 3.16 -27.85
CA THR A 27 17.69 2.10 -27.50
C THR A 27 17.22 2.27 -26.05
N ARG A 28 15.90 2.30 -25.86
CA ARG A 28 15.29 2.37 -24.53
C ARG A 28 14.79 0.98 -24.17
N VAL A 29 15.15 0.52 -22.98
CA VAL A 29 14.65 -0.73 -22.43
C VAL A 29 13.61 -0.38 -21.38
N GLU A 30 12.38 -0.85 -21.58
CA GLU A 30 11.32 -0.70 -20.60
C GLU A 30 11.55 -1.67 -19.44
N VAL A 31 11.32 -1.20 -18.21
CA VAL A 31 11.37 -2.06 -17.02
C VAL A 31 10.06 -2.83 -16.93
N ASN A 32 10.12 -4.13 -17.19
CA ASN A 32 9.01 -5.05 -17.03
C ASN A 32 8.47 -5.07 -15.59
N VAL A 33 7.16 -5.29 -15.46
CA VAL A 33 6.48 -5.39 -14.15
C VAL A 33 6.67 -6.76 -13.52
N LYS A 34 6.89 -7.81 -14.32
CA LYS A 34 7.04 -9.20 -13.86
C LYS A 34 8.16 -9.93 -14.62
N GLY A 35 8.84 -10.85 -13.94
CA GLY A 35 9.85 -11.74 -14.52
C GLY A 35 11.28 -11.31 -14.16
N LYS A 36 12.24 -11.59 -15.05
CA LYS A 36 13.65 -11.23 -14.84
C LYS A 36 13.81 -9.71 -14.80
N GLY A 37 14.49 -9.20 -13.77
CA GLY A 37 14.76 -7.77 -13.62
C GLY A 37 13.57 -6.93 -13.15
N SER A 38 12.43 -7.54 -12.82
CA SER A 38 11.23 -6.80 -12.41
C SER A 38 11.18 -6.45 -10.92
N TYR A 39 12.04 -7.05 -10.09
CA TYR A 39 12.04 -6.82 -8.65
C TYR A 39 12.44 -5.37 -8.32
N ARG A 40 11.58 -4.70 -7.54
CA ARG A 40 11.81 -3.34 -7.03
C ARG A 40 11.82 -3.38 -5.51
N ARG A 41 12.86 -2.81 -4.89
CA ARG A 41 12.97 -2.76 -3.41
C ARG A 41 11.82 -1.96 -2.78
N LYS A 42 11.33 -0.94 -3.49
CA LYS A 42 10.23 -0.08 -3.07
C LYS A 42 9.29 0.12 -4.25
N ASP A 43 8.00 -0.07 -4.03
CA ASP A 43 6.98 0.24 -5.01
C ASP A 43 6.69 1.74 -5.09
N LYS A 44 6.05 2.18 -6.20
CA LYS A 44 5.66 3.58 -6.43
C LYS A 44 4.84 4.14 -5.26
N HIS A 45 3.93 3.32 -4.74
CA HIS A 45 3.15 3.62 -3.54
C HIS A 45 3.63 2.70 -2.43
N CYS A 46 4.66 3.14 -1.72
CA CYS A 46 5.06 2.49 -0.47
C CYS A 46 3.83 2.46 0.45
N LYS A 47 3.46 1.29 0.97
CA LYS A 47 2.51 1.22 2.08
C LYS A 47 3.13 2.04 3.22
N LYS A 48 2.71 3.31 3.37
CA LYS A 48 2.83 4.00 4.66
C LYS A 48 2.31 3.00 5.67
N ALA A 49 3.04 2.78 6.76
CA ALA A 49 2.65 1.90 7.84
C ALA A 49 1.18 2.17 8.18
N GLY A 50 0.29 1.39 7.57
CA GLY A 50 -1.10 1.36 7.89
C GLY A 50 -1.09 0.52 9.13
N TRP A 51 -1.02 1.21 10.28
CA TRP A 51 -1.56 0.63 11.49
C TRP A 51 -2.89 0.01 11.09
N GLU A 52 -2.94 -1.31 11.17
CA GLU A 52 -4.17 -2.07 11.08
C GLU A 52 -5.02 -1.60 12.26
N ALA A 53 -5.71 -0.48 12.07
CA ALA A 53 -6.83 -0.08 12.91
C ALA A 53 -8.02 -0.94 12.49
N SER A 54 -7.86 -2.27 12.51
CA SER A 54 -9.02 -3.11 12.74
C SER A 54 -9.30 -2.94 14.24
N GLY A 55 -10.17 -1.98 14.55
CA GLY A 55 -10.87 -1.93 15.81
C GLY A 55 -11.67 -3.22 15.94
N LYS A 56 -11.01 -4.29 16.37
CA LYS A 56 -11.69 -5.49 16.84
C LYS A 56 -12.24 -5.07 18.19
N ALA A 57 -13.45 -4.51 18.18
CA ALA A 57 -14.20 -4.27 19.40
C ALA A 57 -14.13 -5.56 20.22
N ASP A 58 -13.56 -5.41 21.40
CA ASP A 58 -13.09 -6.51 22.21
C ASP A 58 -14.25 -7.47 22.46
N PHE A 59 -14.08 -8.73 22.05
CA PHE A 59 -14.98 -9.84 22.38
C PHE A 59 -15.27 -9.92 23.90
N THR A 60 -14.42 -9.30 24.73
CA THR A 60 -14.53 -9.22 26.18
C THR A 60 -15.65 -8.29 26.67
N THR A 61 -16.05 -7.28 25.88
CA THR A 61 -17.13 -6.34 26.29
C THR A 61 -18.51 -7.00 26.29
N GLY A 62 -18.74 -7.98 25.41
CA GLY A 62 -20.00 -8.75 25.39
C GLY A 62 -20.16 -9.71 26.56
N PHE A 63 -19.06 -10.29 27.06
CA PHE A 63 -19.12 -11.23 28.19
C PHE A 63 -19.42 -10.52 29.53
N LEU A 64 -18.87 -9.32 29.73
CA LEU A 64 -19.08 -8.55 30.96
C LEU A 64 -20.53 -8.09 31.12
N LEU A 65 -21.15 -7.59 30.04
CA LEU A 65 -22.55 -7.16 30.04
C LEU A 65 -23.51 -8.32 30.37
N SER A 66 -23.19 -9.52 29.88
CA SER A 66 -23.96 -10.74 30.14
C SER A 66 -23.86 -11.19 31.60
N SER A 67 -22.70 -10.99 32.24
CA SER A 67 -22.48 -11.37 33.65
C SER A 67 -23.28 -10.51 34.64
N GLU A 68 -23.48 -9.22 34.33
CA GLU A 68 -24.27 -8.31 35.16
C GLU A 68 -25.77 -8.61 35.06
N ALA A 69 -26.24 -8.95 33.87
CA ALA A 69 -27.63 -9.39 33.65
C ALA A 69 -27.96 -10.68 34.42
N ILE A 70 -27.04 -11.66 34.46
CA ILE A 70 -27.24 -12.91 35.22
C ILE A 70 -27.29 -12.64 36.74
N LYS A 71 -26.51 -11.68 37.25
CA LYS A 71 -26.55 -11.27 38.66
C LYS A 71 -27.86 -10.59 39.05
N THR A 72 -28.52 -9.87 38.13
CA THR A 72 -29.82 -9.23 38.39
C THR A 72 -30.96 -10.24 38.36
N ALA A 73 -30.92 -11.21 37.43
CA ALA A 73 -31.92 -12.27 37.33
C ALA A 73 -31.90 -13.25 38.52
N GLY A 74 -30.74 -13.54 39.11
CA GLY A 74 -30.64 -14.42 40.28
C GLY A 74 -31.24 -13.83 41.58
N LYS A 75 -31.31 -12.50 41.70
CA LYS A 75 -31.82 -11.84 42.92
C LYS A 75 -33.35 -11.82 43.02
N SER A 76 -34.08 -11.88 41.91
CA SER A 76 -35.55 -11.88 41.93
C SER A 76 -36.14 -13.21 42.41
N VAL A 77 -35.44 -14.33 42.20
CA VAL A 77 -35.88 -15.66 42.67
C VAL A 77 -35.76 -15.82 44.19
N ALA A 78 -34.75 -15.19 44.82
CA ALA A 78 -34.55 -15.28 46.27
C ALA A 78 -35.62 -14.53 47.09
N LEU A 79 -36.28 -13.51 46.53
CA LEU A 79 -37.30 -12.72 47.24
C LEU A 79 -38.66 -13.40 47.31
N PHE A 80 -38.94 -14.40 46.46
CA PHE A 80 -40.19 -15.17 46.50
C PHE A 80 -40.16 -16.37 47.45
N ALA A 81 -38.98 -16.80 47.91
CA ALA A 81 -38.83 -17.97 48.80
C ALA A 81 -38.89 -17.65 50.30
N SER A 82 -38.94 -16.36 50.67
CA SER A 82 -39.03 -15.91 52.08
C SER A 82 -40.45 -15.54 52.52
N ALA A 83 -41.46 -15.85 51.70
CA ALA A 83 -42.87 -15.58 51.97
C ALA A 83 -43.67 -16.88 51.98
N TYR A 84 -43.32 -17.80 52.90
CA TYR A 84 -44.18 -18.87 53.42
C TYR A 84 -43.75 -19.18 54.86
#